data_AF-A0A2G9RS01-F1
#
_entry.id   AF-A0A2G9RS01-F1
#
_cell.length_a   1.000
_cell.length_b   1.000
_cell.length_c   1.000
_cell.angle_alpha   90.00
_cell.angle_beta   90.00
_cell.angle_gamma   90.00
#
_symmetry.space_group_name_H-M   'P 1'
#
loop_
_entity.id
_entity.type
_entity.pdbx_description
1 polymer ?
#
loop_
_entity_poly.entity_id
_entity_poly.type
_entity_poly.pdbx_seq_one_letter_code
_entity_poly.pdbx_strand_id
1 'polypeptide(L)'
;MEIQHLGETENMSYSGPLLFPCGALKREVLPKRLKETDVPLETITVYQTAQHPDIRPSLTHYFTQFAAIGPTTADAMVAEGLSVSCTAQNPSPQGLAEGIRRVVQQ
;
A
#
# COMPACT_ATOMS: atom_id res chain seq x y z
N MET A 1 -2.61 -13.76 -66.59
CA MET A 1 -3.93 -13.29 -66.16
C MET A 1 -4.48 -14.37 -65.25
N GLU A 2 -4.61 -14.26 -63.94
CA GLU A 2 -4.30 -13.25 -62.93
C GLU A 2 -4.12 -14.09 -61.66
N ILE A 3 -3.00 -13.95 -60.96
CA ILE A 3 -2.89 -14.48 -59.60
C ILE A 3 -3.70 -13.50 -58.75
N GLN A 4 -4.87 -13.91 -58.27
CA GLN A 4 -5.56 -13.14 -57.25
C GLN A 4 -4.86 -13.39 -55.91
N HIS A 5 -4.21 -12.31 -55.49
CA HIS A 5 -3.43 -12.13 -54.28
C HIS A 5 -4.34 -11.59 -53.16
N LEU A 6 -3.80 -11.64 -51.95
CA LEU A 6 -4.20 -11.00 -50.70
C LEU A 6 -5.25 -11.69 -49.85
N GLY A 7 -4.71 -12.24 -48.76
CA GLY A 7 -5.44 -12.80 -47.65
C GLY A 7 -6.31 -11.78 -46.93
N GLU A 8 -7.40 -12.31 -46.42
CA GLU A 8 -8.15 -11.71 -45.34
C GLU A 8 -7.33 -11.99 -44.07
N THR A 9 -6.46 -11.06 -43.69
CA THR A 9 -6.06 -10.97 -42.29
C THR A 9 -7.30 -10.53 -41.52
N GLU A 10 -8.09 -11.49 -41.05
CA GLU A 10 -9.12 -11.27 -40.05
C GLU A 10 -8.49 -10.45 -38.93
N ASN A 11 -8.97 -9.23 -38.76
CA ASN A 11 -8.56 -8.34 -37.69
C ASN A 11 -9.15 -8.95 -36.40
N MET A 12 -8.46 -9.94 -35.85
CA MET A 12 -8.84 -10.63 -34.62
C MET A 12 -8.65 -9.64 -33.47
N SER A 13 -9.63 -8.76 -33.28
CA SER A 13 -9.72 -7.88 -32.13
C SER A 13 -10.03 -8.76 -30.92
N TYR A 14 -8.97 -9.26 -30.27
CA TYR A 14 -9.08 -9.94 -29.00
C TYR A 14 -9.68 -8.97 -27.96
N SER A 15 -10.99 -9.07 -27.76
CA SER A 15 -11.75 -8.34 -26.73
C SER A 15 -11.76 -9.17 -25.44
N GLY A 16 -10.58 -9.56 -24.97
CA GLY A 16 -10.42 -10.23 -23.69
C GLY A 16 -10.53 -9.25 -22.51
N PRO A 17 -10.86 -9.73 -21.30
CA PRO A 17 -10.81 -8.89 -20.11
C PRO A 17 -9.38 -8.41 -19.83
N LEU A 18 -9.24 -7.19 -19.33
CA LEU A 18 -7.98 -6.67 -18.80
C LEU A 18 -7.68 -7.36 -17.47
N LEU A 19 -6.47 -7.90 -17.31
CA LEU A 19 -6.02 -8.47 -16.04
C LEU A 19 -5.51 -7.35 -15.12
N PHE A 20 -6.08 -7.28 -13.92
CA PHE A 20 -5.73 -6.33 -12.87
C PHE A 20 -5.09 -7.05 -11.67
N PRO A 21 -3.75 -7.06 -11.57
CA PRO A 21 -3.06 -7.59 -10.41
C PRO A 21 -3.13 -6.59 -9.24
N CYS A 22 -3.56 -7.04 -8.07
CA CYS A 22 -3.70 -6.16 -6.90
C CYS A 22 -3.37 -6.85 -5.57
N GLY A 23 -3.40 -6.07 -4.49
CA GLY A 23 -3.28 -6.58 -3.13
C GLY A 23 -4.57 -7.24 -2.61
N ALA A 24 -4.49 -7.95 -1.49
CA ALA A 24 -5.59 -8.68 -0.85
C ALA A 24 -6.63 -7.79 -0.12
N LEU A 25 -6.48 -6.46 -0.13
CA LEU A 25 -7.31 -5.57 0.68
C LEU A 25 -8.75 -5.54 0.15
N LYS A 26 -9.71 -6.09 0.92
CA LYS A 26 -11.14 -6.22 0.56
C LYS A 26 -11.89 -4.87 0.35
N ARG A 27 -11.19 -3.74 0.44
CA ARG A 27 -11.71 -2.36 0.38
C ARG A 27 -11.06 -1.50 -0.70
N GLU A 28 -10.26 -2.08 -1.59
CA GLU A 28 -9.67 -1.33 -2.70
C GLU A 28 -10.76 -0.63 -3.53
N VAL A 29 -10.74 0.71 -3.49
CA VAL A 29 -11.66 1.56 -4.25
C VAL A 29 -11.46 1.34 -5.75
N LEU A 30 -10.20 1.15 -6.16
CA LEU A 30 -9.80 1.03 -7.55
C LEU A 30 -10.46 -0.14 -8.31
N PRO A 31 -10.29 -1.42 -7.94
CA PRO A 31 -10.95 -2.55 -8.62
C PRO A 31 -12.49 -2.47 -8.55
N LYS A 32 -13.06 -1.90 -7.48
CA LYS A 32 -14.52 -1.66 -7.42
C LYS A 32 -14.96 -0.64 -8.46
N ARG A 33 -14.28 0.51 -8.52
CA ARG A 33 -14.54 1.57 -9.49
C ARG A 33 -14.32 1.10 -10.94
N LEU A 34 -13.30 0.28 -11.19
CA LEU A 34 -13.01 -0.26 -12.52
C LEU A 34 -14.08 -1.25 -12.99
N LYS A 35 -14.63 -2.09 -12.09
CA LYS A 35 -15.76 -3.00 -12.42
C LYS A 35 -17.04 -2.26 -12.79
N GLU A 36 -17.19 -1.01 -12.39
CA GLU A 36 -18.32 -0.15 -12.77
C GLU A 36 -18.12 0.52 -14.13
N THR A 37 -16.96 0.33 -14.79
CA THR A 37 -16.70 0.81 -16.15
C THR A 37 -17.08 -0.25 -17.18
N ASP A 38 -17.30 0.18 -18.44
CA ASP A 38 -17.61 -0.73 -19.56
C ASP A 38 -16.37 -1.51 -20.06
N VAL A 39 -15.30 -1.57 -19.26
CA VAL A 39 -14.08 -2.30 -19.57
C VAL A 39 -14.16 -3.68 -18.90
N PRO A 40 -14.14 -4.79 -19.67
CA PRO A 40 -14.11 -6.12 -19.08
C PRO A 40 -12.81 -6.28 -18.27
N LEU A 41 -12.93 -6.64 -16.98
CA LEU A 41 -11.82 -6.66 -16.02
C LEU A 41 -11.81 -7.96 -15.21
N GLU A 42 -10.65 -8.62 -15.17
CA GLU A 42 -10.39 -9.78 -14.30
C GLU A 42 -9.38 -9.39 -13.22
N THR A 43 -9.59 -9.79 -11.96
CA THR A 43 -8.73 -9.39 -10.83
C THR A 43 -8.03 -10.59 -10.22
N ILE A 44 -6.72 -10.47 -9.98
CA ILE A 44 -5.92 -11.48 -9.27
C ILE A 44 -5.16 -10.83 -8.11
N THR A 45 -5.23 -11.45 -6.94
CA THR A 45 -4.42 -11.02 -5.78
C THR A 45 -3.01 -11.57 -5.93
N VAL A 46 -2.02 -10.68 -6.07
CA VAL A 46 -0.60 -11.06 -6.28
C VAL A 46 0.30 -10.77 -5.07
N TYR A 47 -0.19 -9.99 -4.11
CA TYR A 47 0.48 -9.79 -2.83
C TYR A 47 -0.53 -9.55 -1.71
N GLN A 48 -0.06 -9.70 -0.47
CA GLN A 48 -0.83 -9.38 0.72
C GLN A 48 0.05 -8.57 1.67
N THR A 49 -0.47 -7.45 2.15
CA THR A 49 0.14 -6.75 3.29
C THR A 49 -0.04 -7.60 4.53
N ALA A 50 1.07 -7.99 5.13
CA ALA A 50 1.11 -8.73 6.39
C ALA A 50 2.06 -8.03 7.36
N GLN A 51 1.78 -8.15 8.66
CA GLN A 51 2.76 -7.75 9.67
C GLN A 51 3.98 -8.66 9.57
N HIS A 52 5.17 -8.08 9.73
CA HIS A 52 6.39 -8.89 9.82
C HIS A 52 6.37 -9.68 11.14
N PRO A 53 6.54 -11.01 11.10
CA PRO A 53 6.37 -11.86 12.29
C PRO A 53 7.32 -11.46 13.42
N ASP A 54 8.55 -11.11 13.06
CA ASP A 54 9.59 -10.85 14.06
C ASP A 54 9.78 -9.37 14.40
N ILE A 55 9.02 -8.44 13.82
CA ILE A 55 9.22 -7.00 14.11
C ILE A 55 8.99 -6.72 15.60
N ARG A 56 7.89 -7.19 16.19
CA ARG A 56 7.59 -6.91 17.61
C ARG A 56 8.67 -7.50 18.54
N PRO A 57 8.99 -8.81 18.49
CA PRO A 57 10.07 -9.37 19.31
C PRO A 57 11.41 -8.65 19.13
N SER A 58 11.76 -8.28 17.88
CA SER A 58 13.02 -7.61 17.56
C SER A 58 13.10 -6.19 18.12
N LEU A 59 11.97 -5.46 18.14
CA LEU A 59 11.94 -4.09 18.65
C LEU A 59 11.92 -4.01 20.18
N THR A 60 11.30 -4.99 20.85
CA THR A 60 10.99 -4.93 22.30
C THR A 60 12.26 -4.81 23.18
N HIS A 61 13.39 -5.32 22.72
CA HIS A 61 14.65 -5.30 23.47
C HIS A 61 15.68 -4.32 22.91
N TYR A 62 15.41 -3.72 21.74
CA TYR A 62 16.38 -2.87 21.05
C TYR A 62 16.10 -1.38 21.25
N PHE A 63 14.83 -0.98 21.34
CA PHE A 63 14.43 0.43 21.43
C PHE A 63 13.71 0.74 22.74
N THR A 64 14.06 1.86 23.38
CA THR A 64 13.46 2.33 24.64
C THR A 64 12.51 3.51 24.44
N GLN A 65 12.53 4.14 23.26
CA GLN A 65 11.78 5.34 22.93
C GLN A 65 11.20 5.22 21.53
N PHE A 66 9.95 5.64 21.37
CA PHE A 66 9.26 5.60 20.10
C PHE A 66 8.69 6.96 19.73
N ALA A 67 8.75 7.32 18.44
CA ALA A 67 8.17 8.54 17.92
C ALA A 67 7.04 8.21 16.94
N ALA A 68 5.92 8.93 17.04
CA ALA A 68 4.76 8.77 16.16
C ALA A 68 4.66 9.93 15.16
N ILE A 69 4.32 9.62 13.90
CA ILE A 69 4.16 10.65 12.85
C ILE A 69 2.84 11.44 12.97
N GLY A 70 1.90 10.94 13.78
CA GLY A 70 0.64 11.61 14.06
C GLY A 70 -0.17 10.90 15.16
N PRO A 71 -1.29 11.51 15.61
CA PRO A 71 -2.06 11.04 16.75
C PRO A 71 -2.58 9.60 16.59
N THR A 72 -3.09 9.26 15.42
CA THR A 72 -3.61 7.90 15.16
C THR A 72 -2.52 6.82 15.31
N THR A 73 -1.28 7.12 14.89
CA THR A 73 -0.16 6.21 15.10
C THR A 73 0.21 6.13 16.58
N ALA A 74 0.20 7.25 17.29
CA ALA A 74 0.49 7.27 18.73
C ALA A 74 -0.51 6.42 19.51
N ASP A 75 -1.81 6.60 19.26
CA ASP A 75 -2.89 5.85 19.92
C ASP A 75 -2.75 4.33 19.67
N ALA A 76 -2.44 3.94 18.43
CA ALA A 76 -2.22 2.55 18.08
C ALA A 76 -1.00 1.94 18.79
N MET A 77 0.08 2.72 18.95
CA MET A 77 1.28 2.27 19.68
C MET A 77 0.99 2.12 21.17
N VAL A 78 0.26 3.05 21.78
CA VAL A 78 -0.15 2.99 23.19
C VAL A 78 -1.06 1.79 23.44
N ALA A 79 -2.00 1.51 22.53
CA ALA A 79 -2.88 0.34 22.62
C ALA A 79 -2.11 -0.99 22.59
N GLU A 80 -0.92 -1.01 22.00
CA GLU A 80 0.00 -2.14 21.95
C GLU A 80 1.04 -2.14 23.09
N GLY A 81 0.88 -1.25 24.08
CA GLY A 81 1.76 -1.16 25.25
C GLY A 81 3.11 -0.50 24.99
N LEU A 82 3.28 0.20 23.87
CA LEU A 82 4.51 0.92 23.55
C LEU A 82 4.49 2.35 24.11
N SER A 83 5.61 2.79 24.67
CA SER A 83 5.76 4.16 25.18
C SER A 83 6.11 5.13 24.05
N VAL A 84 5.22 6.08 23.76
CA VAL A 84 5.43 7.13 22.74
C VAL A 84 6.08 8.35 23.39
N SER A 85 7.31 8.65 22.99
CA SER A 85 8.11 9.76 23.54
C SER A 85 7.81 11.10 22.87
N CYS A 86 7.40 11.09 21.60
CA CYS A 86 6.87 12.29 20.92
C CYS A 86 5.93 11.94 19.77
N THR A 87 5.05 12.88 19.45
CA THR A 87 4.23 12.86 18.24
C THR A 87 4.56 14.09 17.41
N ALA A 88 4.76 13.93 16.10
CA ALA A 88 5.03 15.04 15.20
C ALA A 88 3.82 16.00 15.16
N GLN A 89 4.09 17.32 15.18
CA GLN A 89 3.04 18.33 15.09
C GLN A 89 2.35 18.36 13.72
N ASN A 90 3.06 17.92 12.69
CA ASN A 90 2.56 17.74 11.33
C ASN A 90 3.21 16.48 10.74
N PRO A 91 2.49 15.67 9.93
CA PRO A 91 3.03 14.45 9.32
C PRO A 91 4.01 14.78 8.18
N SER A 92 5.16 15.35 8.54
CA SER A 92 6.27 15.65 7.65
C SER A 92 7.61 15.22 8.28
N PRO A 93 8.64 14.97 7.46
CA PRO A 93 9.97 14.65 7.96
C PRO A 93 10.51 15.70 8.95
N GLN A 94 10.28 16.99 8.68
CA GLN A 94 10.74 18.10 9.52
C GLN A 94 10.03 18.13 10.87
N GLY A 95 8.69 17.96 10.87
CA GLY A 95 7.89 17.95 12.10
C GLY A 95 8.27 16.78 13.01
N LEU A 96 8.57 15.62 12.44
CA LEU A 96 9.06 14.47 13.20
C LEU A 96 10.48 14.70 13.73
N ALA A 97 11.39 15.23 12.90
CA ALA A 97 12.76 15.51 13.31
C ALA A 97 12.84 16.51 14.47
N GLU A 98 12.00 17.55 14.45
CA GLU A 98 11.89 18.50 15.56
C GLU A 98 11.39 17.83 16.84
N GLY A 99 10.34 17.00 16.73
CA GLY A 99 9.82 16.21 17.84
C GLY A 99 10.88 15.28 18.46
N ILE A 100 11.67 14.60 17.63
CA ILE A 100 12.74 13.71 18.08
C ILE A 100 13.86 14.50 18.79
N ARG A 101 14.30 15.63 18.23
CA ARG A 101 15.35 16.46 18.84
C ARG A 101 15.00 16.90 20.26
N ARG A 102 13.73 17.26 20.49
CA ARG A 102 13.24 17.67 21.81
C ARG A 102 13.33 16.56 22.86
N VAL A 103 13.29 15.29 22.45
CA VAL A 103 13.32 14.12 23.35
C VAL A 103 14.74 13.62 23.57
N VAL A 104 15.58 13.63 22.53
CA VAL A 104 16.94 13.06 22.59
C VAL A 104 17.95 14.01 23.24
N GLN A 105 17.68 15.31 23.28
CA GLN A 105 18.59 16.33 23.84
C GLN A 105 18.25 16.72 25.29
N GLN A 106 17.42 15.93 25.99
CA GLN A 106 17.10 16.07 27.42
C GLN A 106 17.97 15.14 28.25
#